data_AF-A0A418WK22-F1
#
_entry.id   AF-A0A418WK22-F1
#
_cell.length_a   1.000
_cell.length_b   1.000
_cell.length_c   1.000
_cell.angle_alpha   90.00
_cell.angle_beta   90.00
_cell.angle_gamma   90.00
#
_symmetry.space_group_name_H-M   'P 1'
#
loop_
_entity.id
_entity.type
_entity.pdbx_description
1 polymer ?
#
loop_
_entity_poly.entity_id
_entity_poly.type
_entity_poly.pdbx_seq_one_letter_code
_entity_poly.pdbx_strand_id
1 'polypeptide(L)'
;MLNPNAIISTHVRLVPPLDRPVAEALRAEGGLSVELDEGRRVRFDPADPRSPGFAQVLDGLSELKRPVYLEVDPATDAIERLLIPHVTRIVDVGTSEGGLSVELEYSHARHELKRDNPDFAELADRARAALERGQTVILTEDDAHDIIDIRGYTPGPDDAPLPPWPRERLPLEFPWWKRLLDWIWRWPIWPWWWFRCVSKGTAQQIFDAMGATTCPPLTVPAPCIPFLYPDDGCWGRAHEMCRLMINMGRKPRKVWIQGSLHVSTKNNPNCAVNWGWHVAPTLCVRRGWFRRQQMVIDPSLFTTPVSQATWKGVQGDPNATLTPSDASIFYLWWNETDPTYVKTNAVLATYRLQLQNRAIQFGAPPYAYCP
;
A
#
# COMPACT_ATOMS: atom_id res chain seq x y z
N MET A 1 -21.45 -20.48 1.70
CA MET A 1 -22.13 -19.71 0.63
C MET A 1 -21.69 -18.28 0.77
N LEU A 2 -21.18 -17.68 -0.31
CA LEU A 2 -20.81 -16.26 -0.37
C LEU A 2 -21.94 -15.41 0.22
N ASN A 3 -21.58 -14.42 1.05
CA ASN A 3 -22.53 -13.56 1.74
C ASN A 3 -23.55 -12.99 0.73
N PRO A 4 -24.85 -13.35 0.81
CA PRO A 4 -25.84 -12.95 -0.18
C PRO A 4 -26.10 -11.43 -0.16
N ASN A 5 -25.71 -10.77 0.94
CA ASN A 5 -25.82 -9.33 1.12
C ASN A 5 -24.56 -8.58 0.66
N ALA A 6 -23.53 -9.30 0.23
CA ALA A 6 -22.30 -8.72 -0.28
C ALA A 6 -22.41 -8.39 -1.78
N ILE A 7 -22.05 -7.16 -2.11
CA ILE A 7 -22.04 -6.63 -3.47
C ILE A 7 -20.60 -6.28 -3.82
N ILE A 8 -20.07 -6.87 -4.88
CA ILE A 8 -18.84 -6.41 -5.50
C ILE A 8 -19.22 -5.70 -6.78
N SER A 9 -18.79 -4.46 -6.91
CA SER A 9 -19.06 -3.64 -8.08
C SER A 9 -17.78 -3.06 -8.64
N THR A 10 -17.61 -3.17 -9.95
CA THR A 10 -16.52 -2.54 -10.72
C THR A 10 -16.90 -1.14 -11.19
N HIS A 11 -18.19 -0.89 -11.40
CA HIS A 11 -18.74 0.44 -11.63
C HIS A 11 -19.30 1.02 -10.34
N VAL A 12 -18.85 2.22 -9.96
CA VAL A 12 -19.34 2.94 -8.79
C VAL A 12 -19.67 4.35 -9.25
N ARG A 13 -20.88 4.82 -9.01
CA ARG A 13 -21.28 6.20 -9.33
C ARG A 13 -22.21 6.77 -8.28
N LEU A 14 -21.85 7.93 -7.73
CA LEU A 14 -22.74 8.65 -6.82
C LEU A 14 -23.88 9.35 -7.58
N VAL A 15 -25.08 9.27 -7.00
CA VAL A 15 -26.30 9.86 -7.54
C VAL A 15 -27.04 10.59 -6.41
N PRO A 16 -27.12 11.94 -6.47
CA PRO A 16 -26.44 12.83 -7.43
C PRO A 16 -24.91 12.83 -7.25
N PRO A 17 -24.14 13.30 -8.25
CA PRO A 17 -22.70 13.53 -8.10
C PRO A 17 -22.40 14.50 -6.95
N LEU A 18 -21.22 14.38 -6.32
CA LEU A 18 -20.80 15.27 -5.24
C LEU A 18 -20.35 16.63 -5.78
N ASP A 19 -21.31 17.49 -6.09
CA ASP A 19 -21.11 18.89 -6.49
C ASP A 19 -21.11 19.86 -5.29
N ARG A 20 -21.48 19.38 -4.11
CA ARG A 20 -21.67 20.13 -2.87
C ARG A 20 -21.15 19.34 -1.66
N PRO A 21 -21.03 19.94 -0.47
CA PRO A 21 -20.62 19.23 0.73
C PRO A 21 -21.49 17.97 0.98
N VAL A 22 -20.85 16.83 1.23
CA VAL A 22 -21.54 15.53 1.38
C VAL A 22 -22.65 15.56 2.43
N ALA A 23 -22.43 16.24 3.55
CA ALA A 23 -23.41 16.37 4.62
C ALA A 23 -24.67 17.15 4.19
N GLU A 24 -24.56 18.02 3.18
CA GLU A 24 -25.70 18.70 2.59
C GLU A 24 -26.41 17.77 1.59
N ALA A 25 -25.66 17.08 0.74
CA ALA A 25 -26.20 16.12 -0.22
C ALA A 25 -26.98 14.98 0.45
N LEU A 26 -26.52 14.49 1.61
CA LEU A 26 -27.21 13.46 2.39
C LEU A 26 -28.55 13.93 2.97
N ARG A 27 -28.70 15.23 3.26
CA ARG A 27 -29.94 15.81 3.83
C ARG A 27 -30.89 16.35 2.77
N ALA A 28 -30.47 16.42 1.52
CA ALA A 28 -31.27 16.91 0.42
C ALA A 28 -32.47 15.98 0.14
N GLU A 29 -33.50 16.53 -0.48
CA GLU A 29 -34.67 15.76 -0.90
C GLU A 29 -34.25 14.68 -1.92
N GLY A 30 -34.49 13.41 -1.59
CA GLY A 30 -34.02 12.25 -2.35
C GLY A 30 -32.74 11.59 -1.84
N GLY A 31 -32.01 12.25 -0.92
CA GLY A 31 -30.79 11.73 -0.30
C GLY A 31 -29.64 11.50 -1.27
N LEU A 32 -28.59 10.83 -0.77
CA LEU A 32 -27.48 10.36 -1.60
C LEU A 32 -27.63 8.85 -1.81
N SER A 33 -27.28 8.39 -3.00
CA SER A 33 -27.22 6.96 -3.33
C SER A 33 -26.00 6.65 -4.17
N VAL A 34 -25.59 5.39 -4.18
CA VAL A 34 -24.56 4.86 -5.08
C VAL A 34 -25.21 3.90 -6.05
N GLU A 35 -24.96 4.13 -7.34
CA GLU A 35 -25.31 3.23 -8.43
C GLU A 35 -24.12 2.31 -8.69
N LEU A 36 -24.40 1.01 -8.72
CA LEU A 36 -23.45 -0.08 -8.87
C LEU A 36 -23.70 -0.82 -10.20
N ASP A 37 -22.95 -1.88 -10.43
CA ASP A 37 -23.13 -2.79 -11.56
C ASP A 37 -24.60 -3.26 -11.67
N GLU A 38 -25.05 -3.49 -12.90
CA GLU A 38 -26.43 -3.91 -13.23
C GLU A 38 -27.52 -2.89 -12.81
N GLY A 39 -27.13 -1.64 -12.54
CA GLY A 39 -28.06 -0.56 -12.16
C GLY A 39 -28.58 -0.69 -10.73
N ARG A 40 -27.99 -1.58 -9.92
CA ARG A 40 -28.33 -1.70 -8.50
C ARG A 40 -28.03 -0.39 -7.78
N ARG A 41 -28.93 0.07 -6.92
CA ARG A 41 -28.77 1.30 -6.14
C ARG A 41 -28.79 1.01 -4.66
N VAL A 42 -27.83 1.57 -3.94
CA VAL A 42 -27.70 1.46 -2.49
C VAL A 42 -27.80 2.87 -1.90
N ARG A 43 -28.54 3.04 -0.80
CA ARG A 43 -28.76 4.34 -0.18
C ARG A 43 -27.85 4.53 1.03
N PHE A 44 -27.43 5.76 1.26
CA PHE A 44 -26.75 6.11 2.50
C PHE A 44 -27.79 6.37 3.59
N ASP A 45 -27.55 5.85 4.79
CA ASP A 45 -28.36 6.18 5.96
C ASP A 45 -27.91 7.55 6.51
N PRO A 46 -28.76 8.60 6.51
CA PRO A 46 -28.40 9.90 7.07
C PRO A 46 -28.19 9.88 8.58
N ALA A 47 -28.65 8.85 9.30
CA ALA A 47 -28.42 8.68 10.72
C ALA A 47 -27.07 8.02 11.03
N ASP A 48 -26.48 7.30 10.08
CA ASP A 48 -25.15 6.69 10.26
C ASP A 48 -24.05 7.78 10.14
N PRO A 49 -23.27 8.03 11.22
CA PRO A 49 -22.19 9.02 11.18
C PRO A 49 -21.07 8.67 10.19
N ARG A 50 -21.00 7.43 9.70
CA ARG A 50 -20.02 6.97 8.70
C ARG A 50 -20.41 7.33 7.28
N SER A 51 -21.70 7.55 7.00
CA SER A 51 -22.23 7.82 5.66
C SER A 51 -21.49 8.93 4.89
N PRO A 52 -21.18 10.10 5.49
CA PRO A 52 -20.42 11.13 4.79
C PRO A 52 -19.02 10.67 4.36
N GLY A 53 -18.36 9.87 5.20
CA GLY A 53 -17.04 9.32 4.90
C GLY A 53 -17.09 8.25 3.82
N PHE A 54 -18.06 7.32 3.90
CA PHE A 54 -18.26 6.30 2.87
C PHE A 54 -18.55 6.91 1.50
N ALA A 55 -19.35 7.98 1.44
CA ALA A 55 -19.59 8.70 0.19
C ALA A 55 -18.29 9.27 -0.40
N GLN A 56 -17.41 9.88 0.41
CA GLN A 56 -16.11 10.38 -0.07
C GLN A 56 -15.22 9.25 -0.60
N VAL A 57 -15.18 8.11 0.11
CA VAL A 57 -14.42 6.93 -0.33
C VAL A 57 -14.96 6.40 -1.66
N LEU A 58 -16.28 6.25 -1.78
CA LEU A 58 -16.94 5.77 -3.01
C LEU A 58 -16.72 6.70 -4.20
N ASP A 59 -16.74 8.02 -3.97
CA ASP A 59 -16.41 9.01 -4.99
C ASP A 59 -14.96 8.84 -5.47
N GLY A 60 -14.01 8.72 -4.53
CA GLY A 60 -12.61 8.46 -4.85
C GLY A 60 -12.38 7.14 -5.60
N LEU A 61 -13.10 6.07 -5.24
CA LEU A 61 -13.04 4.80 -5.96
C LEU A 61 -13.61 4.93 -7.39
N SER A 62 -14.70 5.67 -7.54
CA SER A 62 -15.28 6.01 -8.86
C SER A 62 -14.26 6.76 -9.73
N GLU A 63 -13.62 7.80 -9.21
CA GLU A 63 -12.58 8.56 -9.94
C GLU A 63 -11.37 7.69 -10.32
N LEU A 64 -10.96 6.79 -9.42
CA LEU A 64 -9.84 5.86 -9.66
C LEU A 64 -10.25 4.64 -10.50
N LYS A 65 -11.54 4.51 -10.87
CA LYS A 65 -12.12 3.32 -11.52
C LYS A 65 -11.73 2.03 -10.79
N ARG A 66 -11.91 2.03 -9.47
CA ARG A 66 -11.59 0.89 -8.60
C ARG A 66 -12.87 0.22 -8.13
N PRO A 67 -12.84 -1.11 -7.98
CA PRO A 67 -13.99 -1.83 -7.47
C PRO A 67 -14.23 -1.49 -5.99
N VAL A 68 -15.45 -1.78 -5.55
CA VAL A 68 -15.84 -1.73 -4.14
C VAL A 68 -16.50 -3.03 -3.73
N TYR A 69 -16.32 -3.41 -2.48
CA TYR A 69 -17.11 -4.44 -1.80
C TYR A 69 -17.99 -3.76 -0.75
N LEU A 70 -19.29 -4.02 -0.81
CA LEU A 70 -20.29 -3.47 0.11
C LEU A 70 -21.08 -4.59 0.74
N GLU A 71 -21.26 -4.55 2.05
CA GLU A 71 -22.31 -5.32 2.74
C GLU A 71 -23.46 -4.37 3.04
N VAL A 72 -24.67 -4.78 2.67
CA VAL A 72 -25.87 -3.96 2.83
C VAL A 72 -26.88 -4.64 3.74
N ASP A 73 -27.54 -3.85 4.57
CA ASP A 73 -28.66 -4.31 5.38
C ASP A 73 -29.83 -4.66 4.44
N PRO A 74 -30.32 -5.91 4.42
CA PRO A 74 -31.39 -6.33 3.52
C PRO A 74 -32.75 -5.67 3.81
N ALA A 75 -32.94 -5.10 5.00
CA ALA A 75 -34.19 -4.42 5.36
C ALA A 75 -34.20 -2.94 4.95
N THR A 76 -33.04 -2.28 4.95
CA THR A 76 -32.93 -0.82 4.76
C THR A 76 -32.16 -0.41 3.50
N ASP A 77 -31.47 -1.36 2.84
CA ASP A 77 -30.48 -1.11 1.79
C ASP A 77 -29.36 -0.14 2.22
N ALA A 78 -29.12 0.00 3.53
CA ALA A 78 -28.05 0.83 4.07
C ALA A 78 -26.71 0.10 4.01
N ILE A 79 -25.62 0.85 3.82
CA ILE A 79 -24.25 0.30 3.80
C ILE A 79 -23.82 -0.03 5.25
N GLU A 80 -23.64 -1.30 5.55
CA GLU A 80 -23.12 -1.75 6.84
C GLU A 80 -21.60 -1.75 6.87
N ARG A 81 -20.99 -2.20 5.77
CA ARG A 81 -19.55 -2.36 5.61
C ARG A 81 -19.10 -1.97 4.21
N LEU A 82 -17.96 -1.26 4.14
CA LEU A 82 -17.28 -0.93 2.90
C LEU A 82 -15.85 -1.46 2.97
N LEU A 83 -15.45 -2.23 1.96
CA LEU A 83 -14.07 -2.66 1.76
C LEU A 83 -13.61 -2.26 0.36
N ILE A 84 -12.31 -2.04 0.22
CA ILE A 84 -11.68 -1.69 -1.06
C ILE A 84 -10.88 -2.92 -1.50
N PRO A 85 -11.38 -3.69 -2.48
CA PRO A 85 -10.68 -4.88 -2.97
C PRO A 85 -9.39 -4.54 -3.71
N HIS A 86 -8.50 -5.53 -3.77
CA HIS A 86 -7.33 -5.51 -4.64
C HIS A 86 -7.72 -5.95 -6.05
N VAL A 87 -7.31 -5.18 -7.06
CA VAL A 87 -7.29 -5.64 -8.45
C VAL A 87 -5.87 -6.07 -8.77
N THR A 88 -5.63 -7.38 -8.76
CA THR A 88 -4.27 -7.94 -8.76
C THR A 88 -4.22 -9.31 -9.42
N ARG A 89 -3.01 -9.88 -9.52
CA ARG A 89 -2.81 -11.29 -9.87
C ARG A 89 -2.32 -12.04 -8.63
N ILE A 90 -2.73 -13.30 -8.51
CA ILE A 90 -2.17 -14.21 -7.52
C ILE A 90 -0.87 -14.78 -8.10
N VAL A 91 0.22 -14.66 -7.36
CA VAL A 91 1.56 -15.08 -7.80
C VAL A 91 2.05 -16.35 -7.10
N ASP A 92 1.50 -16.67 -5.94
CA ASP A 92 1.69 -17.95 -5.25
C ASP A 92 0.50 -18.30 -4.36
N VAL A 93 0.29 -19.61 -4.15
CA VAL A 93 -0.69 -20.13 -3.18
C VAL A 93 -0.01 -21.22 -2.36
N GLY A 94 0.37 -20.88 -1.14
CA GLY A 94 1.02 -21.75 -0.18
C GLY A 94 0.09 -22.29 0.90
N THR A 95 0.61 -23.19 1.73
CA THR A 95 -0.08 -23.63 2.95
C THR A 95 0.38 -22.77 4.13
N SER A 96 -0.56 -22.37 4.99
CA SER A 96 -0.27 -21.71 6.28
C SER A 96 -0.87 -22.54 7.43
N GLU A 97 -0.50 -22.22 8.68
CA GLU A 97 -1.04 -22.91 9.86
C GLU A 97 -2.58 -22.85 9.91
N GLY A 98 -3.15 -21.68 9.57
CA GLY A 98 -4.59 -21.41 9.61
C GLY A 98 -5.36 -21.78 8.33
N GLY A 99 -4.70 -22.11 7.22
CA GLY A 99 -5.37 -22.33 5.94
C GLY A 99 -4.43 -22.27 4.75
N LEU A 100 -4.65 -21.31 3.85
CA LEU A 100 -3.77 -21.01 2.73
C LEU A 100 -3.16 -19.63 2.87
N SER A 101 -1.90 -19.49 2.48
CA SER A 101 -1.29 -18.19 2.23
C SER A 101 -1.40 -17.89 0.75
N VAL A 102 -1.78 -16.66 0.41
CA VAL A 102 -1.90 -16.20 -0.97
C VAL A 102 -0.99 -15.00 -1.17
N GLU A 103 -0.04 -15.10 -2.10
CA GLU A 103 0.83 -13.97 -2.46
C GLU A 103 0.22 -13.21 -3.64
N LEU A 104 0.16 -11.88 -3.52
CA LEU A 104 -0.41 -11.01 -4.55
C LEU A 104 0.68 -10.22 -5.28
N GLU A 105 0.40 -9.86 -6.53
CA GLU A 105 1.26 -9.01 -7.34
C GLU A 105 1.55 -7.68 -6.60
N TYR A 106 2.82 -7.34 -6.41
CA TYR A 106 3.33 -6.16 -5.69
C TYR A 106 3.01 -6.06 -4.20
N SER A 107 2.06 -6.80 -3.63
CA SER A 107 1.76 -6.68 -2.21
C SER A 107 2.94 -7.15 -1.35
N HIS A 108 3.16 -6.45 -0.25
CA HIS A 108 4.07 -6.91 0.79
C HIS A 108 3.36 -7.54 1.98
N ALA A 109 2.04 -7.35 2.08
CA ALA A 109 1.21 -7.97 3.08
C ALA A 109 1.15 -9.49 2.92
N ARG A 110 0.93 -10.19 4.02
CA ARG A 110 0.59 -11.61 4.01
C ARG A 110 -0.92 -11.77 4.01
N HIS A 111 -1.44 -12.32 2.92
CA HIS A 111 -2.86 -12.58 2.77
C HIS A 111 -3.16 -14.03 3.10
N GLU A 112 -4.20 -14.27 3.90
CA GLU A 112 -4.56 -15.60 4.37
C GLU A 112 -6.01 -15.94 4.02
N LEU A 113 -6.22 -17.13 3.48
CA LEU A 113 -7.54 -17.72 3.38
C LEU A 113 -7.67 -18.74 4.51
N LYS A 114 -8.40 -18.38 5.57
CA LYS A 114 -8.56 -19.22 6.76
C LYS A 114 -9.46 -20.42 6.52
N ARG A 115 -9.10 -21.57 7.09
CA ARG A 115 -9.81 -22.86 6.92
C ARG A 115 -11.22 -22.87 7.53
N ASP A 116 -11.48 -22.01 8.52
CA ASP A 116 -12.80 -21.82 9.13
C ASP A 116 -13.71 -20.88 8.33
N ASN A 117 -13.21 -20.25 7.26
CA ASN A 117 -14.05 -19.51 6.33
C ASN A 117 -15.10 -20.48 5.71
N PRO A 118 -16.40 -20.17 5.77
CA PRO A 118 -17.46 -21.05 5.26
C PRO A 118 -17.36 -21.31 3.76
N ASP A 119 -16.67 -20.44 3.02
CA ASP A 119 -16.42 -20.54 1.57
C ASP A 119 -14.98 -20.99 1.26
N PHE A 120 -14.23 -21.50 2.24
CA PHE A 120 -12.81 -21.86 2.10
C PHE A 120 -12.53 -22.72 0.86
N ALA A 121 -13.30 -23.80 0.66
CA ALA A 121 -13.07 -24.72 -0.46
C ALA A 121 -13.24 -24.03 -1.81
N GLU A 122 -14.29 -23.24 -1.96
CA GLU A 122 -14.59 -22.51 -3.20
C GLU A 122 -13.56 -21.41 -3.47
N LEU A 123 -13.22 -20.61 -2.46
CA LEU A 123 -12.23 -19.55 -2.57
C LEU A 123 -10.83 -20.10 -2.85
N ALA A 124 -10.46 -21.23 -2.24
CA ALA A 124 -9.19 -21.91 -2.48
C ALA A 124 -9.08 -22.39 -3.93
N ASP A 125 -10.15 -22.97 -4.48
CA ASP A 125 -10.18 -23.42 -5.86
C ASP A 125 -10.11 -22.24 -6.84
N ARG A 126 -10.80 -21.13 -6.54
CA ARG A 126 -10.70 -19.90 -7.33
C ARG A 126 -9.29 -19.31 -7.30
N ALA A 127 -8.64 -19.27 -6.14
CA ALA A 127 -7.27 -18.79 -6.00
C ALA A 127 -6.28 -19.62 -6.84
N ARG A 128 -6.36 -20.95 -6.74
CA ARG A 128 -5.52 -21.86 -7.53
C ARG A 128 -5.77 -21.73 -9.02
N ALA A 129 -7.04 -21.68 -9.44
CA ALA A 129 -7.39 -21.52 -10.85
C ALA A 129 -6.92 -20.17 -11.42
N ALA A 130 -6.99 -19.10 -10.62
CA ALA A 130 -6.48 -17.79 -11.00
C ALA A 130 -4.94 -17.80 -11.15
N LEU A 131 -4.23 -18.45 -10.23
CA LEU A 131 -2.77 -18.65 -10.31
C LEU A 131 -2.39 -19.43 -11.58
N GLU A 132 -3.01 -20.58 -11.82
CA GLU A 132 -2.74 -21.44 -12.98
C GLU A 132 -2.93 -20.70 -14.32
N ARG A 133 -3.95 -19.85 -14.40
CA ARG A 133 -4.27 -19.07 -15.60
C ARG A 133 -3.52 -17.74 -15.69
N GLY A 134 -2.82 -17.35 -14.62
CA GLY A 134 -2.31 -15.98 -14.47
C GLY A 134 -3.42 -14.93 -14.58
N GLN A 135 -4.66 -15.27 -14.19
CA GLN A 135 -5.83 -14.41 -14.36
C GLN A 135 -5.80 -13.25 -13.35
N THR A 136 -6.23 -12.06 -13.79
CA THR A 136 -6.47 -10.94 -12.87
C THR A 136 -7.75 -11.19 -12.08
N VAL A 137 -7.69 -10.91 -10.78
CA VAL A 137 -8.81 -11.07 -9.86
C VAL A 137 -9.11 -9.78 -9.11
N ILE A 138 -10.37 -9.65 -8.69
CA ILE A 138 -10.77 -8.81 -7.57
C ILE A 138 -10.67 -9.70 -6.33
N LEU A 139 -9.77 -9.35 -5.42
CA LEU A 139 -9.59 -10.02 -4.14
C LEU A 139 -9.98 -9.08 -3.01
N THR A 140 -10.96 -9.50 -2.22
CA THR A 140 -11.41 -8.74 -1.05
C THR A 140 -10.90 -9.40 0.21
N GLU A 141 -10.38 -8.59 1.12
CA GLU A 141 -9.92 -8.99 2.43
C GLU A 141 -10.39 -8.00 3.50
N ASP A 142 -10.32 -8.43 4.75
CA ASP A 142 -10.51 -7.55 5.90
C ASP A 142 -9.19 -6.94 6.42
N ASP A 143 -9.26 -6.16 7.50
CA ASP A 143 -8.09 -5.50 8.10
C ASP A 143 -7.09 -6.46 8.78
N ALA A 144 -7.45 -7.76 8.91
CA ALA A 144 -6.54 -8.81 9.34
C ALA A 144 -5.85 -9.52 8.16
N HIS A 145 -6.13 -9.07 6.93
CA HIS A 145 -5.74 -9.73 5.68
C HIS A 145 -6.35 -11.14 5.51
N ASP A 146 -7.51 -11.37 6.12
CA ASP A 146 -8.30 -12.56 5.86
C ASP A 146 -9.07 -12.37 4.56
N ILE A 147 -8.84 -13.26 3.60
CA ILE A 147 -9.52 -13.26 2.31
C ILE A 147 -10.97 -13.68 2.50
N ILE A 148 -11.87 -12.81 2.06
CA ILE A 148 -13.33 -13.01 2.17
C ILE A 148 -14.00 -13.27 0.82
N ASP A 149 -13.45 -12.78 -0.29
CA ASP A 149 -14.01 -13.02 -1.64
C ASP A 149 -12.90 -12.94 -2.70
N ILE A 150 -13.01 -13.80 -3.72
CA ILE A 150 -12.17 -13.77 -4.92
C ILE A 150 -13.08 -13.89 -6.14
N ARG A 151 -12.98 -12.93 -7.07
CA ARG A 151 -13.71 -12.94 -8.35
C ARG A 151 -12.76 -12.71 -9.51
N GLY A 152 -13.04 -13.38 -10.63
CA GLY A 152 -12.35 -13.08 -11.88
C GLY A 152 -12.62 -11.66 -12.33
N TYR A 153 -11.60 -10.98 -12.84
CA TYR A 153 -11.72 -9.62 -13.36
C TYR A 153 -11.20 -9.55 -14.79
N THR A 154 -12.01 -8.94 -15.65
CA THR A 154 -11.63 -8.64 -17.03
C THR A 154 -11.58 -7.12 -17.15
N PRO A 155 -10.40 -6.52 -17.38
CA PRO A 155 -10.30 -5.09 -17.60
C PRO A 155 -11.19 -4.65 -18.76
N GLY A 156 -11.99 -3.61 -18.53
CA GLY A 156 -12.73 -2.91 -19.57
C GLY A 156 -11.80 -2.11 -20.49
N PRO A 157 -12.32 -1.58 -21.61
CA PRO A 157 -11.53 -0.82 -22.58
C PRO A 157 -10.91 0.46 -21.98
N ASP A 158 -11.50 0.99 -20.92
CA ASP A 158 -11.05 2.23 -20.26
C ASP A 158 -10.23 1.98 -18.98
N ASP A 159 -9.96 0.71 -18.65
CA ASP A 159 -9.14 0.33 -17.51
C ASP A 159 -7.66 0.37 -17.87
N ALA A 160 -6.82 0.79 -16.92
CA ALA A 160 -5.38 0.80 -17.15
C ALA A 160 -4.90 -0.63 -17.44
N PRO A 161 -4.21 -0.87 -18.57
CA PRO A 161 -3.76 -2.21 -18.91
C PRO A 161 -2.78 -2.69 -17.84
N LEU A 162 -3.08 -3.83 -17.23
CA LEU A 162 -2.11 -4.51 -16.38
C LEU A 162 -0.96 -5.01 -17.26
N PRO A 163 0.28 -5.00 -16.76
CA PRO A 163 1.41 -5.49 -17.54
C PRO A 163 1.21 -6.96 -17.94
N PRO A 164 1.81 -7.40 -19.06
CA PRO A 164 1.67 -8.77 -19.55
C PRO A 164 2.20 -9.80 -18.54
N TRP A 165 1.65 -11.01 -18.58
CA TRP A 165 2.03 -12.13 -17.69
C TRP A 165 2.27 -13.41 -18.53
N PRO A 166 3.28 -14.25 -18.19
CA PRO A 166 4.35 -14.01 -17.22
C PRO A 166 5.29 -12.90 -17.72
N ARG A 167 5.75 -12.04 -16.83
CA ARG A 167 6.75 -11.02 -17.21
C ARG A 167 8.09 -11.73 -17.44
N GLU A 168 8.71 -11.48 -18.58
CA GLU A 168 10.09 -11.94 -18.83
C GLU A 168 11.00 -11.40 -17.71
N ARG A 169 11.63 -12.31 -16.97
CA ARG A 169 12.74 -11.94 -16.08
C ARG A 169 13.89 -11.51 -16.99
N LEU A 170 14.05 -10.21 -17.20
CA LEU A 170 15.21 -9.70 -17.90
C LEU A 170 16.47 -10.14 -17.13
N PRO A 171 17.41 -10.85 -17.77
CA PRO A 171 18.63 -11.26 -17.10
C PRO A 171 19.39 -10.02 -16.64
N LEU A 172 19.79 -10.05 -15.36
CA LEU A 172 20.63 -9.05 -14.73
C LEU A 172 22.05 -9.12 -15.29
N GLU A 173 22.29 -8.51 -16.45
CA GLU A 173 23.64 -8.23 -16.92
C GLU A 173 24.02 -6.80 -16.58
N PHE A 174 24.66 -6.63 -15.42
CA PHE A 174 25.42 -5.41 -15.15
C PHE A 174 26.69 -5.44 -16.00
N PRO A 175 26.90 -4.49 -16.93
CA PRO A 175 28.07 -4.52 -17.79
C PRO A 175 29.34 -4.34 -16.97
N TRP A 176 30.25 -5.31 -17.04
CA TRP A 176 31.51 -5.35 -16.29
C TRP A 176 32.39 -4.10 -16.48
N TRP A 177 32.26 -3.40 -17.61
CA TRP A 177 33.00 -2.19 -17.92
C TRP A 177 32.56 -0.95 -17.11
N LYS A 178 31.32 -0.90 -16.59
CA LYS A 178 30.88 0.18 -15.68
C LYS A 178 31.55 0.08 -14.30
N ARG A 179 31.91 -1.13 -13.84
CA ARG A 179 32.71 -1.32 -12.61
C ARG A 179 34.15 -0.85 -12.76
N LEU A 180 34.71 -0.88 -13.97
CA LEU A 180 36.08 -0.47 -14.26
C LEU A 180 36.22 1.07 -14.28
N LEU A 181 35.22 1.78 -14.81
CA LEU A 181 35.16 3.25 -14.80
C LEU A 181 34.95 3.83 -13.40
N ASP A 182 34.17 3.16 -12.56
CA ASP A 182 33.94 3.55 -11.16
C ASP A 182 35.20 3.45 -10.29
N TRP A 183 36.15 2.59 -10.69
CA TRP A 183 37.45 2.43 -10.02
C TRP A 183 38.44 3.55 -10.41
N ILE A 184 38.43 3.98 -11.67
CA ILE A 184 39.33 5.03 -12.20
C ILE A 184 38.94 6.43 -11.67
N TRP A 185 37.65 6.68 -11.43
CA TRP A 185 37.19 7.94 -10.80
C TRP A 185 37.42 8.02 -9.29
N ARG A 186 37.94 6.94 -8.68
CA ARG A 186 37.92 6.72 -7.24
C ARG A 186 39.25 6.92 -6.53
N TRP A 187 40.21 7.70 -7.05
CA TRP A 187 41.32 8.26 -6.25
C TRP A 187 42.21 9.27 -6.99
N PRO A 188 42.90 10.23 -6.30
CA PRO A 188 42.55 10.90 -5.02
C PRO A 188 42.98 12.39 -4.94
N ILE A 189 42.13 13.32 -4.48
CA ILE A 189 42.60 14.55 -3.76
C ILE A 189 41.53 15.00 -2.72
N TRP A 190 41.78 14.73 -1.42
CA TRP A 190 41.14 15.38 -0.24
C TRP A 190 39.61 15.22 -0.03
N PRO A 191 39.02 15.55 1.16
CA PRO A 191 37.89 14.79 1.73
C PRO A 191 36.50 15.15 1.18
N TRP A 192 36.36 15.33 -0.13
CA TRP A 192 35.08 15.65 -0.79
C TRP A 192 34.03 14.54 -0.66
N TRP A 193 34.44 13.28 -0.53
CA TRP A 193 33.55 12.14 -0.31
C TRP A 193 32.91 12.12 1.08
N TRP A 194 33.54 12.75 2.07
CA TRP A 194 32.98 13.01 3.39
C TRP A 194 31.85 14.04 3.30
N PHE A 195 32.05 15.08 2.49
CA PHE A 195 31.06 16.14 2.28
C PHE A 195 29.78 15.68 1.56
N ARG A 196 29.82 14.56 0.83
CA ARG A 196 28.65 14.00 0.12
C ARG A 196 27.54 13.46 1.03
N CYS A 197 27.83 13.18 2.30
CA CYS A 197 26.84 12.67 3.25
C CYS A 197 26.31 13.80 4.13
N VAL A 198 25.06 13.69 4.58
CA VAL A 198 24.42 14.74 5.38
C VAL A 198 24.85 14.65 6.85
N SER A 199 24.71 15.76 7.59
CA SER A 199 24.89 15.73 9.05
C SER A 199 23.73 14.98 9.72
N LYS A 200 23.89 14.56 10.99
CA LYS A 200 22.79 13.97 11.77
C LYS A 200 21.60 14.93 11.88
N GLY A 201 21.84 16.21 12.14
CA GLY A 201 20.77 17.23 12.20
C GLY A 201 20.04 17.40 10.88
N THR A 202 20.76 17.43 9.76
CA THR A 202 20.16 17.48 8.42
C THR A 202 19.38 16.20 8.10
N ALA A 203 19.86 15.03 8.53
CA ALA A 203 19.12 13.77 8.37
C ALA A 203 17.79 13.80 9.14
N GLN A 204 17.78 14.35 10.37
CA GLN A 204 16.56 14.54 11.13
C GLN A 204 15.61 15.54 10.44
N GLN A 205 16.10 16.68 9.96
CA GLN A 205 15.27 17.64 9.21
C GLN A 205 14.62 17.01 7.97
N ILE A 206 15.36 16.16 7.24
CA ILE A 206 14.80 15.43 6.09
C ILE A 206 13.75 14.43 6.56
N PHE A 207 14.00 13.72 7.67
CA PHE A 207 13.04 12.80 8.27
C PHE A 207 11.74 13.53 8.64
N ASP A 208 11.85 14.64 9.36
CA ASP A 208 10.72 15.45 9.80
C ASP A 208 9.95 15.99 8.59
N ALA A 209 10.66 16.39 7.52
CA ALA A 209 10.04 16.83 6.27
C ALA A 209 9.27 15.70 5.58
N MET A 210 9.76 14.45 5.63
CA MET A 210 8.98 13.30 5.13
C MET A 210 7.79 13.03 6.05
N GLY A 211 7.99 13.02 7.37
CA GLY A 211 6.92 12.83 8.36
C GLY A 211 5.81 13.87 8.26
N ALA A 212 6.14 15.12 7.93
CA ALA A 212 5.18 16.19 7.71
C ALA A 212 4.26 15.97 6.50
N THR A 213 4.59 15.03 5.61
CA THR A 213 3.71 14.62 4.50
C THR A 213 2.68 13.56 4.90
N THR A 214 2.64 13.11 6.15
CA THR A 214 1.69 12.10 6.63
C THR A 214 0.24 12.50 6.34
N CYS A 215 -0.53 11.56 5.79
CA CYS A 215 -1.96 11.80 5.55
C CYS A 215 -2.75 11.97 6.86
N PRO A 216 -3.59 13.01 6.97
CA PRO A 216 -4.66 13.03 7.97
C PRO A 216 -5.66 11.90 7.65
N PRO A 217 -5.93 10.95 8.58
CA PRO A 217 -6.64 9.72 8.23
C PRO A 217 -8.05 9.90 7.68
N LEU A 218 -8.81 10.93 8.09
CA LEU A 218 -10.21 11.09 7.70
C LEU A 218 -10.41 11.87 6.38
N THR A 219 -9.40 12.61 5.91
CA THR A 219 -9.53 13.49 4.73
C THR A 219 -8.53 13.21 3.63
N VAL A 220 -7.40 12.58 3.94
CA VAL A 220 -6.38 12.04 3.00
C VAL A 220 -6.11 12.88 1.72
N PRO A 221 -5.91 14.21 1.82
CA PRO A 221 -5.73 15.06 0.65
C PRO A 221 -4.46 14.71 -0.12
N ALA A 222 -4.54 14.62 -1.44
CA ALA A 222 -3.34 14.57 -2.27
C ALA A 222 -2.53 15.89 -2.09
N PRO A 223 -1.19 15.84 -2.00
CA PRO A 223 -0.29 14.70 -2.21
C PRO A 223 0.26 14.06 -0.92
N CYS A 224 -0.53 13.86 0.14
CA CYS A 224 -0.03 13.26 1.39
C CYS A 224 0.44 11.79 1.23
N ILE A 225 1.28 11.27 2.13
CA ILE A 225 1.75 9.88 2.15
C ILE A 225 1.06 9.12 3.28
N PRO A 226 0.40 7.98 3.03
CA PRO A 226 -0.38 7.25 4.03
C PRO A 226 0.53 6.40 4.93
N PHE A 227 1.43 7.03 5.71
CA PHE A 227 2.30 6.33 6.67
C PHE A 227 1.53 5.63 7.80
N LEU A 228 0.33 6.13 8.11
CA LEU A 228 -0.58 5.55 9.11
C LEU A 228 -1.38 4.36 8.57
N TYR A 229 -1.10 3.89 7.35
CA TYR A 229 -1.63 2.64 6.79
C TYR A 229 -0.45 1.69 6.51
N PRO A 230 0.00 0.93 7.52
CA PRO A 230 1.21 0.12 7.41
C PRO A 230 1.02 -1.16 6.59
N ASP A 231 -0.21 -1.62 6.44
CA ASP A 231 -0.63 -2.91 5.90
C ASP A 231 0.00 -3.23 4.56
N ASP A 232 -0.09 -2.29 3.62
CA ASP A 232 0.45 -2.49 2.28
C ASP A 232 0.93 -1.16 1.64
N GLY A 233 1.57 -1.21 0.46
CA GLY A 233 1.96 -0.01 -0.30
C GLY A 233 3.31 0.62 0.03
N CYS A 234 4.20 -0.09 0.74
CA CYS A 234 5.50 0.45 1.17
C CYS A 234 6.37 0.94 0.01
N TRP A 235 6.32 0.28 -1.15
CA TRP A 235 7.09 0.66 -2.34
C TRP A 235 6.66 2.02 -2.90
N GLY A 236 5.35 2.32 -2.91
CA GLY A 236 4.85 3.64 -3.30
C GLY A 236 5.28 4.73 -2.32
N ARG A 237 5.16 4.48 -1.01
CA ARG A 237 5.63 5.42 0.02
C ARG A 237 7.12 5.69 -0.10
N ALA A 238 7.93 4.64 -0.27
CA ALA A 238 9.38 4.76 -0.41
C ALA A 238 9.78 5.48 -1.69
N HIS A 239 9.08 5.25 -2.80
CA HIS A 239 9.38 5.91 -4.07
C HIS A 239 9.08 7.42 -4.01
N GLU A 240 7.95 7.80 -3.39
CA GLU A 240 7.59 9.21 -3.20
C GLU A 240 8.55 9.92 -2.25
N MET A 241 8.93 9.29 -1.13
CA MET A 241 9.97 9.84 -0.26
C MET A 241 11.30 10.03 -1.00
N CYS A 242 11.70 9.08 -1.87
CA CYS A 242 12.88 9.27 -2.71
C CYS A 242 12.74 10.49 -3.64
N ARG A 243 11.57 10.69 -4.28
CA ARG A 243 11.30 11.87 -5.13
C ARG A 243 11.48 13.17 -4.37
N LEU A 244 10.87 13.28 -3.20
CA LEU A 244 10.94 14.48 -2.37
C LEU A 244 12.37 14.76 -1.90
N MET A 245 13.11 13.73 -1.47
CA MET A 245 14.52 13.87 -1.12
C MET A 245 15.39 14.30 -2.31
N ILE A 246 15.13 13.78 -3.51
CA ILE A 246 15.83 14.20 -4.74
C ILE A 246 15.55 15.67 -5.05
N ASN A 247 14.30 16.11 -4.91
CA ASN A 247 13.92 17.52 -5.06
C ASN A 247 14.59 18.44 -4.03
N MET A 248 14.92 17.91 -2.85
CA MET A 248 15.76 18.58 -1.84
C MET A 248 17.27 18.53 -2.16
N GLY A 249 17.66 18.11 -3.35
CA GLY A 249 19.07 17.98 -3.78
C GLY A 249 19.81 16.82 -3.10
N ARG A 250 19.10 15.80 -2.60
CA ARG A 250 19.70 14.63 -1.96
C ARG A 250 19.82 13.45 -2.92
N LYS A 251 20.62 12.47 -2.53
CA LYS A 251 20.87 11.24 -3.29
C LYS A 251 20.45 10.04 -2.45
N PRO A 252 19.15 9.82 -2.24
CA PRO A 252 18.68 8.65 -1.52
C PRO A 252 19.05 7.37 -2.27
N ARG A 253 18.99 6.26 -1.56
CA ARG A 253 18.95 4.89 -2.09
C ARG A 253 17.75 4.18 -1.45
N LYS A 254 17.50 2.92 -1.75
CA LYS A 254 16.55 2.11 -0.98
C LYS A 254 17.25 0.93 -0.31
N VAL A 255 16.69 0.51 0.81
CA VAL A 255 16.97 -0.79 1.43
C VAL A 255 15.68 -1.58 1.45
N TRP A 256 15.76 -2.82 0.99
CA TRP A 256 14.68 -3.80 1.00
C TRP A 256 15.01 -4.83 2.06
N ILE A 257 14.00 -5.28 2.79
CA ILE A 257 14.09 -6.41 3.72
C ILE A 257 13.13 -7.48 3.26
N GLN A 258 13.54 -8.75 3.34
CA GLN A 258 12.75 -9.90 2.92
C GLN A 258 12.82 -10.96 4.01
N GLY A 259 11.67 -11.54 4.37
CA GLY A 259 11.60 -12.51 5.47
C GLY A 259 10.17 -12.73 5.98
N SER A 260 10.08 -13.28 7.18
CA SER A 260 8.82 -13.43 7.92
C SER A 260 8.62 -12.29 8.88
N LEU A 261 8.30 -11.12 8.33
CA LEU A 261 8.30 -9.87 9.07
C LEU A 261 7.03 -9.71 9.89
N HIS A 262 7.20 -9.29 11.14
CA HIS A 262 6.12 -8.99 12.06
C HIS A 262 6.43 -7.69 12.77
N VAL A 263 5.51 -6.73 12.69
CA VAL A 263 5.66 -5.41 13.31
C VAL A 263 4.46 -5.13 14.19
N SER A 264 4.68 -4.93 15.48
CA SER A 264 3.68 -4.33 16.36
C SER A 264 3.50 -2.85 16.03
N THR A 265 2.26 -2.42 15.86
CA THR A 265 1.94 -1.06 15.41
C THR A 265 0.63 -0.57 16.01
N LYS A 266 0.55 0.72 16.28
CA LYS A 266 -0.71 1.37 16.68
C LYS A 266 -1.57 1.76 15.50
N ASN A 267 -1.12 1.51 14.27
CA ASN A 267 -1.76 2.00 13.06
C ASN A 267 -2.60 0.94 12.32
N ASN A 268 -2.72 -0.26 12.89
CA ASN A 268 -3.62 -1.33 12.43
C ASN A 268 -4.50 -1.77 13.61
N PRO A 269 -5.80 -2.04 13.41
CA PRO A 269 -6.70 -2.41 14.49
C PRO A 269 -6.37 -3.76 15.16
N ASN A 270 -5.62 -4.63 14.49
CA ASN A 270 -5.07 -5.86 15.06
C ASN A 270 -3.76 -5.65 15.82
N CYS A 271 -3.34 -4.39 15.98
CA CYS A 271 -2.13 -3.96 16.70
C CYS A 271 -0.80 -4.50 16.16
N ALA A 272 -0.83 -5.17 15.02
CA ALA A 272 0.33 -5.69 14.33
C ALA A 272 0.04 -5.82 12.83
N VAL A 273 1.11 -5.95 12.05
CA VAL A 273 1.08 -6.28 10.62
C VAL A 273 2.13 -7.32 10.30
N ASN A 274 1.83 -8.18 9.32
CA ASN A 274 2.71 -9.23 8.86
C ASN A 274 3.07 -9.00 7.40
N TRP A 275 4.37 -9.09 7.08
CA TRP A 275 4.86 -8.83 5.73
C TRP A 275 5.81 -9.91 5.24
N GLY A 276 5.82 -10.15 3.92
CA GLY A 276 6.86 -10.95 3.26
C GLY A 276 8.14 -10.15 2.99
N TRP A 277 8.01 -8.83 2.89
CA TRP A 277 9.11 -7.91 2.63
C TRP A 277 8.73 -6.47 3.01
N HIS A 278 9.68 -5.55 3.07
CA HIS A 278 9.41 -4.11 3.27
C HIS A 278 10.51 -3.28 2.60
N VAL A 279 10.24 -2.00 2.33
CA VAL A 279 11.22 -1.11 1.73
C VAL A 279 11.13 0.30 2.29
N ALA A 280 12.30 0.90 2.49
CA ALA A 280 12.42 2.29 2.88
C ALA A 280 13.62 2.99 2.22
N PRO A 281 13.57 4.30 2.00
CA PRO A 281 14.71 5.09 1.58
C PRO A 281 15.84 5.07 2.61
N THR A 282 17.06 5.19 2.11
CA THR A 282 18.26 5.38 2.93
C THR A 282 19.03 6.62 2.52
N LEU A 283 19.60 7.31 3.50
CA LEU A 283 20.52 8.43 3.30
C LEU A 283 21.87 8.14 3.95
N CYS A 284 22.93 8.58 3.28
CA CYS A 284 24.26 8.56 3.88
C CYS A 284 24.39 9.70 4.91
N VAL A 285 24.67 9.36 6.16
CA VAL A 285 24.79 10.29 7.30
C VAL A 285 26.18 10.21 7.92
N ARG A 286 26.73 11.36 8.30
CA ARG A 286 28.00 11.48 9.03
C ARG A 286 27.82 11.16 10.50
N ARG A 287 28.72 10.35 11.08
CA ARG A 287 28.65 9.83 12.46
C ARG A 287 29.86 10.10 13.35
N GLY A 288 30.77 10.97 12.92
CA GLY A 288 32.01 11.30 13.62
C GLY A 288 33.11 11.59 12.61
N TRP A 289 34.34 11.87 13.02
CA TRP A 289 35.41 12.15 12.06
C TRP A 289 35.63 10.96 11.09
N PHE A 290 35.43 11.19 9.78
CA PHE A 290 35.53 10.20 8.70
C PHE A 290 34.64 8.93 8.78
N ARG A 291 33.65 8.85 9.69
CA ARG A 291 32.71 7.72 9.80
C ARG A 291 31.33 8.00 9.19
N ARG A 292 30.90 7.22 8.21
CA ARG A 292 29.59 7.36 7.55
C ARG A 292 28.72 6.14 7.83
N GLN A 293 27.41 6.34 7.89
CA GLN A 293 26.43 5.28 8.03
C GLN A 293 25.25 5.52 7.11
N GLN A 294 24.73 4.47 6.48
CA GLN A 294 23.43 4.53 5.82
C GLN A 294 22.34 4.46 6.89
N MET A 295 21.52 5.50 6.94
CA MET A 295 20.39 5.61 7.86
C MET A 295 19.10 5.46 7.06
N VAL A 296 18.15 4.69 7.59
CA VAL A 296 16.83 4.48 7.02
C VAL A 296 15.92 5.64 7.42
N ILE A 297 15.13 6.12 6.46
CA ILE A 297 14.10 7.14 6.68
C ILE A 297 12.75 6.46 6.46
N ASP A 298 12.05 6.15 7.56
CA ASP A 298 10.78 5.43 7.52
C ASP A 298 9.83 5.96 8.60
N PRO A 299 9.02 6.99 8.28
CA PRO A 299 8.01 7.53 9.19
C PRO A 299 6.88 6.56 9.55
N SER A 300 6.74 5.43 8.84
CA SER A 300 5.73 4.42 9.20
C SER A 300 6.13 3.56 10.40
N LEU A 301 7.43 3.49 10.70
CA LEU A 301 7.98 2.67 11.79
C LEU A 301 8.72 3.47 12.87
N PHE A 302 9.18 4.69 12.55
CA PHE A 302 10.07 5.46 13.42
C PHE A 302 9.71 6.95 13.45
N THR A 303 10.29 7.67 14.39
CA THR A 303 10.20 9.15 14.51
C THR A 303 11.54 9.85 14.25
N THR A 304 12.58 9.09 13.89
CA THR A 304 13.94 9.57 13.66
C THR A 304 14.65 8.67 12.64
N PRO A 305 15.68 9.15 11.91
CA PRO A 305 16.53 8.27 11.13
C PRO A 305 17.15 7.19 12.00
N VAL A 306 17.06 5.94 11.57
CA VAL A 306 17.64 4.80 12.28
C VAL A 306 18.67 4.06 11.44
N SER A 307 19.49 3.22 12.08
CA SER A 307 20.39 2.34 11.32
C SER A 307 19.61 1.23 10.60
N GLN A 308 20.16 0.66 9.53
CA GLN A 308 19.55 -0.53 8.90
C GLN A 308 19.38 -1.70 9.87
N ALA A 309 20.29 -1.88 10.82
CA ALA A 309 20.18 -2.93 11.84
C ALA A 309 19.01 -2.68 12.80
N THR A 310 18.82 -1.43 13.23
CA THR A 310 17.66 -1.02 14.05
C THR A 310 16.35 -1.18 13.28
N TRP A 311 16.33 -0.76 12.01
CA TRP A 311 15.16 -0.89 11.14
C TRP A 311 14.81 -2.35 10.86
N LYS A 312 15.81 -3.23 10.64
CA LYS A 312 15.59 -4.68 10.56
C LYS A 312 15.07 -5.26 11.88
N GLY A 313 15.65 -4.84 13.01
CA GLY A 313 15.34 -5.40 14.32
C GLY A 313 13.89 -5.25 14.76
N VAL A 314 13.21 -4.14 14.42
CA VAL A 314 11.80 -3.93 14.78
C VAL A 314 10.82 -4.77 13.95
N GLN A 315 11.29 -5.39 12.87
CA GLN A 315 10.48 -6.20 11.96
C GLN A 315 10.49 -7.69 12.31
N GLY A 316 11.09 -8.06 13.46
CA GLY A 316 10.86 -9.35 14.11
C GLY A 316 11.59 -10.56 13.54
N ASP A 317 12.13 -10.51 12.32
CA ASP A 317 12.81 -11.66 11.71
C ASP A 317 14.36 -11.56 11.76
N PRO A 318 15.03 -12.36 12.61
CA PRO A 318 16.49 -12.37 12.70
C PRO A 318 17.16 -12.86 11.40
N ASN A 319 16.49 -13.72 10.63
CA ASN A 319 16.98 -14.30 9.39
C ASN A 319 16.68 -13.46 8.15
N ALA A 320 15.98 -12.33 8.31
CA ALA A 320 15.61 -11.47 7.19
C ALA A 320 16.84 -10.97 6.43
N THR A 321 16.75 -10.91 5.10
CA THR A 321 17.84 -10.47 4.23
C THR A 321 17.64 -9.01 3.84
N LEU A 322 18.72 -8.22 3.88
CA LEU A 322 18.73 -6.83 3.42
C LEU A 322 19.34 -6.72 2.02
N THR A 323 18.60 -6.13 1.08
CA THR A 323 19.04 -5.90 -0.30
C THR A 323 19.04 -4.40 -0.60
N PRO A 324 20.19 -3.77 -0.92
CA PRO A 324 20.22 -2.37 -1.30
C PRO A 324 19.86 -2.19 -2.79
N SER A 325 19.20 -1.10 -3.13
CA SER A 325 18.96 -0.72 -4.53
C SER A 325 19.19 0.76 -4.79
N ASP A 326 19.15 1.16 -6.06
CA ASP A 326 19.08 2.57 -6.44
C ASP A 326 17.71 3.17 -6.09
N ALA A 327 17.65 4.51 -5.96
CA ALA A 327 16.40 5.22 -5.72
C ALA A 327 15.41 5.13 -6.88
N SER A 328 15.85 4.87 -8.12
CA SER A 328 14.98 4.68 -9.29
C SER A 328 14.19 3.37 -9.28
N ILE A 329 14.59 2.38 -8.48
CA ILE A 329 13.88 1.10 -8.39
C ILE A 329 12.55 1.32 -7.65
N PHE A 330 11.45 1.12 -8.36
CA PHE A 330 10.09 1.11 -7.86
C PHE A 330 9.75 -0.25 -7.23
N TYR A 331 10.11 -1.36 -7.89
CA TYR A 331 9.87 -2.71 -7.39
C TYR A 331 11.09 -3.62 -7.64
N LEU A 332 11.60 -4.24 -6.58
CA LEU A 332 12.92 -4.91 -6.60
C LEU A 332 12.97 -6.14 -7.50
N TRP A 333 12.02 -7.06 -7.35
CA TRP A 333 12.07 -8.38 -7.98
C TRP A 333 12.03 -8.32 -9.50
N TRP A 334 11.48 -7.25 -10.07
CA TRP A 334 11.43 -7.05 -11.53
C TRP A 334 12.33 -5.92 -12.01
N ASN A 335 13.18 -5.39 -11.13
CA ASN A 335 14.02 -4.24 -11.43
C ASN A 335 13.22 -3.09 -12.07
N GLU A 336 11.98 -2.93 -11.62
CA GLU A 336 11.02 -2.04 -12.24
C GLU A 336 11.29 -0.61 -11.79
N THR A 337 11.14 0.36 -12.68
CA THR A 337 11.27 1.79 -12.39
C THR A 337 9.95 2.51 -12.66
N ASP A 338 9.77 3.68 -12.04
CA ASP A 338 8.60 4.55 -12.24
C ASP A 338 9.05 6.02 -12.39
N PRO A 339 9.79 6.35 -13.47
CA PRO A 339 10.44 7.66 -13.61
C PRO A 339 9.44 8.83 -13.71
N THR A 340 8.20 8.56 -14.10
CA THR A 340 7.12 9.55 -14.21
C THR A 340 6.18 9.56 -13.00
N TYR A 341 6.44 8.73 -11.97
CA TYR A 341 5.64 8.62 -10.75
C TYR A 341 4.18 8.24 -10.97
N VAL A 342 3.83 7.67 -12.13
CA VAL A 342 2.45 7.31 -12.47
C VAL A 342 1.99 6.16 -11.60
N LYS A 343 2.84 5.13 -11.44
CA LYS A 343 2.54 3.97 -10.58
C LYS A 343 2.54 4.36 -9.11
N THR A 344 3.48 5.21 -8.72
CA THR A 344 3.60 5.78 -7.37
C THR A 344 2.32 6.51 -7.00
N ASN A 345 1.83 7.41 -7.86
CA ASN A 345 0.60 8.16 -7.60
C ASN A 345 -0.63 7.26 -7.54
N ALA A 346 -0.73 6.25 -8.41
CA ALA A 346 -1.83 5.28 -8.36
C ALA A 346 -1.84 4.49 -7.04
N VAL A 347 -0.67 4.01 -6.60
CA VAL A 347 -0.49 3.31 -5.33
C VAL A 347 -0.87 4.21 -4.15
N LEU A 348 -0.35 5.42 -4.10
CA LEU A 348 -0.66 6.36 -3.01
C LEU A 348 -2.13 6.75 -2.98
N ALA A 349 -2.78 6.92 -4.14
CA ALA A 349 -4.21 7.21 -4.21
C ALA A 349 -5.05 6.05 -3.62
N THR A 350 -4.74 4.81 -3.99
CA THR A 350 -5.42 3.63 -3.44
C THR A 350 -5.25 3.54 -1.91
N TYR A 351 -4.03 3.65 -1.39
CA TYR A 351 -3.80 3.48 0.05
C TYR A 351 -4.21 4.70 0.89
N ARG A 352 -4.41 5.88 0.28
CA ARG A 352 -5.12 7.00 0.91
C ARG A 352 -6.58 6.62 1.18
N LEU A 353 -7.28 6.07 0.19
CA LEU A 353 -8.67 5.63 0.37
C LEU A 353 -8.77 4.46 1.37
N GLN A 354 -7.82 3.54 1.37
CA GLN A 354 -7.77 2.48 2.39
C GLN A 354 -7.61 3.03 3.81
N LEU A 355 -6.69 3.99 4.01
CA LEU A 355 -6.52 4.67 5.29
C LEU A 355 -7.81 5.37 5.74
N GLN A 356 -8.47 6.07 4.81
CA GLN A 356 -9.71 6.79 5.09
C GLN A 356 -10.84 5.84 5.46
N ASN A 357 -11.04 4.80 4.66
CA ASN A 357 -12.06 3.79 4.90
C ASN A 357 -11.89 3.13 6.27
N ARG A 358 -10.66 2.75 6.63
CA ARG A 358 -10.37 2.21 7.96
C ARG A 358 -10.65 3.23 9.06
N ALA A 359 -10.22 4.48 8.88
CA ALA A 359 -10.41 5.52 9.89
C ALA A 359 -11.90 5.83 10.15
N ILE A 360 -12.75 5.70 9.13
CA ILE A 360 -14.20 5.83 9.26
C ILE A 360 -14.79 4.67 10.07
N GLN A 361 -14.27 3.45 9.89
CA GLN A 361 -14.81 2.24 10.53
C GLN A 361 -14.33 2.05 11.98
N PHE A 362 -13.05 2.29 12.24
CA PHE A 362 -12.42 1.98 13.54
C PHE A 362 -11.97 3.22 14.33
N GLY A 363 -12.16 4.42 13.75
CA GLY A 363 -11.54 5.65 14.24
C GLY A 363 -10.14 5.85 13.66
N ALA A 364 -9.63 7.08 13.78
CA ALA A 364 -8.32 7.45 13.23
C ALA A 364 -7.17 6.82 14.04
N PRO A 365 -6.20 6.15 13.38
CA PRO A 365 -4.97 5.73 14.05
C PRO A 365 -4.14 6.95 14.51
N PRO A 366 -3.31 6.82 15.56
CA PRO A 366 -2.98 5.58 16.28
C PRO A 366 -4.08 5.12 17.27
N TYR A 367 -4.32 3.81 17.31
CA TYR A 367 -5.29 3.16 18.20
C TYR A 367 -4.75 3.04 19.63
N ALA A 368 -5.45 3.66 20.58
CA ALA A 368 -5.02 3.74 21.97
C ALA A 368 -4.96 2.40 22.71
N TYR A 369 -5.70 1.39 22.24
CA TYR A 369 -5.70 0.04 22.82
C TYR A 369 -4.51 -0.81 22.36
N CYS A 370 -3.76 -0.36 21.35
CA CYS A 370 -2.58 -1.07 20.89
C CYS A 370 -1.35 -0.72 21.75
N PRO A 371 -0.51 -1.74 22.09
CA PRO A 371 0.61 -1.61 23.01
C PRO A 371 1.65 -0.59 22.55
#